data_AF-A0A348MK55-F1
#
_entry.id   AF-A0A348MK55-F1
#
_cell.length_a   1.000
_cell.length_b   1.000
_cell.length_c   1.000
_cell.angle_alpha   90.00
_cell.angle_beta   90.00
_cell.angle_gamma   90.00
#
_symmetry.space_group_name_H-M   'P 1'
#
loop_
_entity.id
_entity.type
_entity.pdbx_description
1 polymer ?
#
loop_
_entity_poly.entity_id
_entity_poly.type
_entity_poly.pdbx_seq_one_letter_code
_entity_poly.pdbx_strand_id
1 'polypeptide(L)'
;MINREEIFRSIDEEKRKENYIKALSLYGELLKENIYDFNIYSSMAKIYYLLGDYDASVRFNLISIHLSIIESEEILKTDTTISKEMNEMIKKIKGLTEELSKVDKILKNLIFCEPNLIHLGHSLLDSTLNDESKETYLKILKGEKIDIDEKYKKSEMELFYPFGILFSAVMIESEIKREEIVEYYLSYDSSEMRTVYEKVLKLYEEFKFPETR
;
A
#
# COMPACT_ATOMS: atom_id res chain seq x y z
N MET A 1 -13.64 -24.53 -13.49
CA MET A 1 -12.46 -23.69 -13.79
C MET A 1 -12.98 -22.29 -14.02
N ILE A 2 -12.60 -21.34 -13.17
CA ILE A 2 -13.08 -19.97 -13.28
C ILE A 2 -12.35 -19.30 -14.46
N ASN A 3 -13.07 -18.56 -15.30
CA ASN A 3 -12.45 -17.81 -16.38
C ASN A 3 -11.94 -16.47 -15.84
N ARG A 4 -10.68 -16.44 -15.37
CA ARG A 4 -10.07 -15.28 -14.70
C ARG A 4 -10.13 -14.00 -15.54
N GLU A 5 -9.92 -14.10 -16.86
CA GLU A 5 -10.03 -12.95 -17.77
C GLU A 5 -11.46 -12.40 -17.89
N GLU A 6 -12.46 -13.26 -17.83
CA GLU A 6 -13.86 -12.86 -17.82
C GLU A 6 -14.27 -12.20 -16.49
N ILE A 7 -13.74 -12.70 -15.37
CA ILE A 7 -13.93 -12.05 -14.08
C ILE A 7 -13.29 -10.66 -14.05
N PHE A 8 -12.06 -10.50 -14.54
CA PHE A 8 -11.43 -9.17 -14.61
C PHE A 8 -12.21 -8.19 -15.49
N ARG A 9 -12.68 -8.64 -16.67
CA ARG A 9 -13.57 -7.81 -17.51
C ARG A 9 -14.84 -7.40 -16.76
N SER A 10 -15.45 -8.33 -16.04
CA SER A 10 -16.65 -8.06 -15.23
C SER A 10 -16.34 -7.06 -14.11
N ILE A 11 -15.21 -7.19 -13.42
CA ILE A 11 -14.75 -6.24 -12.40
C ILE A 11 -14.63 -4.84 -12.97
N ASP A 12 -13.97 -4.67 -14.12
CA ASP A 12 -13.79 -3.36 -14.75
C ASP A 12 -15.11 -2.75 -15.24
N GLU A 13 -16.05 -3.57 -15.70
CA GLU A 13 -17.41 -3.13 -16.00
C GLU A 13 -18.16 -2.65 -14.75
N GLU A 14 -18.11 -3.39 -13.65
CA GLU A 14 -18.78 -3.01 -12.41
C GLU A 14 -18.13 -1.77 -11.77
N LYS A 15 -16.80 -1.64 -11.81
CA LYS A 15 -16.08 -0.42 -11.37
C LYS A 15 -16.50 0.82 -12.17
N ARG A 16 -16.66 0.69 -13.49
CA ARG A 16 -17.14 1.79 -14.36
C ARG A 16 -18.60 2.18 -14.07
N LYS A 17 -19.40 1.25 -13.54
CA LYS A 17 -20.78 1.50 -13.08
C LYS A 17 -20.83 1.96 -11.62
N GLU A 18 -19.68 2.16 -10.97
CA GLU A 18 -19.56 2.43 -9.53
C GLU A 18 -20.22 1.35 -8.64
N ASN A 19 -20.41 0.14 -9.16
CA ASN A 19 -20.95 -1.03 -8.44
C ASN A 19 -19.85 -1.73 -7.62
N TYR A 20 -19.22 -0.97 -6.73
CA TYR A 20 -18.03 -1.37 -5.98
C TYR A 20 -18.23 -2.64 -5.12
N ILE A 21 -19.40 -2.83 -4.51
CA ILE A 21 -19.70 -4.04 -3.73
C ILE A 21 -19.65 -5.31 -4.60
N LYS A 22 -20.17 -5.23 -5.83
CA LYS A 22 -20.13 -6.36 -6.75
C LYS A 22 -18.71 -6.61 -7.27
N ALA A 23 -17.95 -5.55 -7.53
CA ALA A 23 -16.53 -5.67 -7.87
C ALA A 23 -15.72 -6.34 -6.75
N LEU A 24 -15.95 -5.99 -5.47
CA LEU A 24 -15.34 -6.66 -4.31
C LEU A 24 -15.71 -8.14 -4.24
N SER A 25 -16.99 -8.50 -4.48
CA SER A 25 -17.42 -9.90 -4.52
C SER A 25 -16.68 -10.70 -5.60
N LEU A 26 -16.49 -10.11 -6.79
CA LEU A 26 -15.76 -10.74 -7.89
C LEU A 26 -14.26 -10.91 -7.59
N TYR A 27 -13.64 -9.93 -6.92
CA TYR A 27 -12.29 -10.09 -6.40
C TYR A 27 -12.19 -11.23 -5.37
N GLY A 28 -13.21 -11.39 -4.52
CA GLY A 28 -13.31 -12.52 -3.60
C GLY A 28 -13.33 -13.88 -4.30
N GLU A 29 -13.96 -13.99 -5.48
CA GLU A 29 -13.91 -15.22 -6.29
C GLU A 29 -12.49 -15.51 -6.82
N LEU A 30 -11.72 -14.48 -7.20
CA LEU A 30 -10.33 -14.64 -7.62
C LEU A 30 -9.42 -15.13 -6.48
N LEU A 31 -9.65 -14.65 -5.26
CA LEU A 31 -8.90 -15.06 -4.07
C LEU A 31 -9.15 -16.52 -3.67
N LYS A 32 -10.23 -17.17 -4.13
CA LYS A 32 -10.44 -18.61 -3.90
C LYS A 32 -9.40 -19.48 -4.61
N GLU A 33 -8.84 -19.00 -5.72
CA GLU A 33 -7.78 -19.71 -6.45
C GLU A 33 -6.40 -19.45 -5.85
N ASN A 34 -6.16 -18.22 -5.41
CA ASN A 34 -4.93 -17.82 -4.74
C ASN A 34 -5.23 -16.74 -3.70
N ILE A 35 -5.32 -17.16 -2.43
CA ILE A 35 -5.55 -16.27 -1.29
C ILE A 35 -4.35 -15.36 -0.99
N TYR A 36 -3.21 -15.55 -1.67
CA TYR A 36 -2.00 -14.74 -1.48
C TYR A 36 -1.70 -13.83 -2.66
N ASP A 37 -2.66 -13.60 -3.57
CA ASP A 37 -2.51 -12.66 -4.70
C ASP A 37 -2.56 -11.21 -4.21
N PHE A 38 -1.40 -10.64 -3.91
CA PHE A 38 -1.28 -9.30 -3.35
C PHE A 38 -1.86 -8.19 -4.26
N ASN A 39 -1.91 -8.40 -5.59
CA ASN A 39 -2.49 -7.44 -6.54
C ASN A 39 -4.00 -7.31 -6.36
N ILE A 40 -4.66 -8.43 -6.01
CA ILE A 40 -6.10 -8.43 -5.71
C ILE A 40 -6.37 -7.63 -4.43
N TYR A 41 -5.58 -7.84 -3.38
CA TYR A 41 -5.70 -7.05 -2.14
C TYR A 41 -5.47 -5.56 -2.36
N SER A 42 -4.45 -5.16 -3.12
CA SER A 42 -4.23 -3.75 -3.51
C SER A 42 -5.45 -3.17 -4.24
N SER A 43 -6.02 -3.93 -5.16
CA SER A 43 -7.19 -3.50 -5.92
C SER A 43 -8.45 -3.36 -5.04
N MET A 44 -8.66 -4.30 -4.11
CA MET A 44 -9.74 -4.22 -3.13
C MET A 44 -9.56 -3.03 -2.18
N ALA A 45 -8.34 -2.74 -1.74
CA ALA A 45 -8.05 -1.58 -0.89
C ALA A 45 -8.49 -0.26 -1.55
N LYS A 46 -8.22 -0.09 -2.84
CA LYS A 46 -8.66 1.08 -3.63
C LYS A 46 -10.17 1.20 -3.69
N ILE A 47 -10.88 0.07 -3.81
CA ILE A 47 -12.35 0.06 -3.80
C ILE A 47 -12.89 0.44 -2.42
N TYR A 48 -12.33 -0.11 -1.34
CA TYR A 48 -12.73 0.29 0.01
C TYR A 48 -12.49 1.79 0.26
N TYR A 49 -11.40 2.34 -0.24
CA TYR A 49 -11.16 3.78 -0.21
C TYR A 49 -12.26 4.56 -0.93
N LEU A 50 -12.64 4.15 -2.15
CA LEU A 50 -13.72 4.78 -2.93
C LEU A 50 -15.09 4.69 -2.23
N LEU A 51 -15.30 3.65 -1.42
CA LEU A 51 -16.49 3.48 -0.57
C LEU A 51 -16.43 4.33 0.71
N GLY A 52 -15.30 4.97 1.01
CA GLY A 52 -15.07 5.71 2.25
C GLY A 52 -14.77 4.81 3.46
N ASP A 53 -14.59 3.50 3.26
CA ASP A 53 -14.19 2.57 4.31
C ASP A 53 -12.65 2.55 4.42
N TYR A 54 -12.12 3.58 5.08
CA TYR A 54 -10.68 3.76 5.24
C TYR A 54 -10.04 2.66 6.09
N ASP A 55 -10.74 2.13 7.08
CA ASP A 55 -10.24 1.05 7.95
C ASP A 55 -10.05 -0.25 7.16
N ALA A 56 -11.02 -0.63 6.33
CA ALA A 56 -10.84 -1.74 5.40
C ALA A 56 -9.74 -1.44 4.39
N SER A 57 -9.68 -0.22 3.83
CA SER A 57 -8.63 0.15 2.89
C SER A 57 -7.22 0.00 3.48
N VAL A 58 -7.00 0.44 4.72
CA VAL A 58 -5.72 0.27 5.45
C VAL A 58 -5.36 -1.20 5.58
N ARG A 59 -6.28 -2.04 6.07
CA ARG A 59 -6.05 -3.49 6.25
C ARG A 59 -5.67 -4.18 4.95
N PHE A 60 -6.40 -3.92 3.87
CA PHE A 60 -6.14 -4.53 2.58
C PHE A 60 -4.83 -4.03 1.94
N ASN A 61 -4.47 -2.75 2.14
CA ASN A 61 -3.15 -2.24 1.75
C ASN A 61 -2.03 -2.95 2.54
N LEU A 62 -2.17 -3.12 3.85
CA LEU A 62 -1.18 -3.82 4.69
C LEU A 62 -1.01 -5.30 4.27
N ILE A 63 -2.11 -6.01 3.98
CA ILE A 63 -2.05 -7.38 3.45
C ILE A 63 -1.26 -7.39 2.13
N SER A 64 -1.60 -6.49 1.21
CA SER A 64 -0.93 -6.40 -0.09
C SER A 64 0.57 -6.14 0.06
N ILE A 65 0.95 -5.14 0.88
CA ILE A 65 2.35 -4.78 1.15
C ILE A 65 3.10 -5.94 1.79
N HIS A 66 2.54 -6.59 2.81
CA HIS A 66 3.22 -7.66 3.53
C HIS A 66 3.42 -8.90 2.63
N LEU A 67 2.40 -9.28 1.85
CA LEU A 67 2.53 -10.37 0.88
C LEU A 67 3.55 -10.04 -0.22
N SER A 68 3.56 -8.82 -0.75
CA SER A 68 4.53 -8.42 -1.78
C SER A 68 5.97 -8.41 -1.26
N ILE A 69 6.19 -8.06 0.02
CA ILE A 69 7.50 -8.17 0.67
C ILE A 69 7.95 -9.62 0.71
N ILE A 70 7.10 -10.55 1.18
CA ILE A 70 7.45 -11.97 1.25
C ILE A 70 7.76 -12.54 -0.13
N GLU A 71 6.91 -12.26 -1.13
CA GLU A 71 7.14 -12.74 -2.50
C GLU A 71 8.42 -12.16 -3.10
N SER A 72 8.71 -10.88 -2.86
CA SER A 72 9.98 -10.27 -3.27
C SER A 72 11.17 -10.95 -2.60
N GLU A 73 11.09 -11.28 -1.31
CA GLU A 73 12.15 -12.02 -0.61
C GLU A 73 12.35 -13.44 -1.16
N GLU A 74 11.27 -14.13 -1.52
CA GLU A 74 11.32 -15.46 -2.13
C GLU A 74 11.99 -15.41 -3.52
N ILE A 75 11.62 -14.44 -4.36
CA ILE A 75 12.24 -14.21 -5.67
C ILE A 75 13.72 -13.88 -5.51
N LEU A 76 14.08 -12.97 -4.59
CA LEU A 76 15.47 -12.58 -4.33
C LEU A 76 16.37 -13.72 -3.84
N LYS A 77 15.80 -14.70 -3.13
CA LYS A 77 16.53 -15.91 -2.69
C LYS A 77 16.78 -16.89 -3.84
N THR A 78 15.94 -16.86 -4.87
CA THR A 78 15.94 -17.86 -5.95
C THR A 78 16.56 -17.35 -7.24
N ASP A 79 16.49 -16.04 -7.52
CA ASP A 79 17.04 -15.41 -8.72
C ASP A 79 18.20 -14.46 -8.38
N THR A 80 19.42 -14.92 -8.66
CA THR A 80 20.66 -14.18 -8.39
C THR A 80 20.89 -13.00 -9.34
N THR A 81 20.25 -12.98 -10.52
CA THR A 81 20.37 -11.89 -11.49
C THR A 81 19.48 -10.73 -11.06
N ILE A 82 18.21 -11.01 -10.77
CA ILE A 82 17.25 -10.02 -10.26
C ILE A 82 17.77 -9.43 -8.94
N SER A 83 18.30 -10.27 -8.05
CA SER A 83 18.90 -9.81 -6.80
C SER A 83 20.05 -8.82 -7.03
N LYS A 84 20.90 -9.05 -8.03
CA LYS A 84 22.00 -8.15 -8.36
C LYS A 84 21.50 -6.82 -8.94
N GLU A 85 20.56 -6.86 -9.88
CA GLU A 85 19.97 -5.67 -10.50
C GLU A 85 19.22 -4.80 -9.48
N MET A 86 18.47 -5.42 -8.56
CA MET A 86 17.78 -4.72 -7.47
C MET A 86 18.76 -4.10 -6.48
N ASN A 87 19.84 -4.81 -6.12
CA ASN A 87 20.90 -4.25 -5.30
C ASN A 87 21.59 -3.05 -5.97
N GLU A 88 21.73 -3.05 -7.28
CA GLU A 88 22.25 -1.90 -8.04
C GLU A 88 21.24 -0.75 -8.10
N MET A 89 19.94 -1.03 -8.18
CA MET A 89 18.88 -0.03 -8.13
C MET A 89 18.84 0.67 -6.75
N ILE A 90 18.87 -0.11 -5.66
CA ILE A 90 18.97 0.41 -4.28
C ILE A 90 20.22 1.30 -4.13
N LYS A 91 21.37 0.89 -4.68
CA LYS A 91 22.61 1.68 -4.68
C LYS A 91 22.50 2.98 -5.49
N LYS A 92 21.61 3.07 -6.47
CA LYS A 92 21.39 4.29 -7.29
C LYS A 92 20.47 5.30 -6.60
N ILE A 93 19.66 4.87 -5.62
CA ILE A 93 18.86 5.74 -4.73
C ILE A 93 19.75 6.32 -3.60
N LYS A 94 21.03 6.53 -3.90
CA LYS A 94 22.09 6.93 -2.96
C LYS A 94 21.86 8.36 -2.47
N GLY A 95 21.37 8.44 -1.25
CA GLY A 95 20.95 9.64 -0.52
C GLY A 95 19.95 9.27 0.58
N LEU A 96 18.97 8.43 0.24
CA LEU A 96 18.02 7.85 1.20
C LEU A 96 18.61 6.59 1.88
N THR A 97 19.52 5.88 1.21
CA THR A 97 19.95 4.52 1.57
C THR A 97 21.12 4.40 2.53
N GLU A 98 21.92 5.44 2.76
CA GLU A 98 23.00 5.40 3.76
C GLU A 98 22.43 5.34 5.18
N GLU A 99 21.33 6.04 5.45
CA GLU A 99 20.52 5.89 6.66
C GLU A 99 19.82 4.51 6.67
N LEU A 100 19.19 4.10 5.56
CA LEU A 100 18.44 2.83 5.49
C LEU A 100 19.31 1.56 5.60
N SER A 101 20.63 1.65 5.40
CA SER A 101 21.54 0.52 5.58
C SER A 101 21.62 0.03 7.03
N LYS A 102 21.37 0.94 7.99
CA LYS A 102 21.19 0.67 9.43
C LYS A 102 19.76 0.25 9.77
N VAL A 103 18.85 0.39 8.82
CA VAL A 103 17.43 0.24 8.99
C VAL A 103 17.03 -1.17 8.54
N ASP A 104 16.13 -1.74 9.33
CA ASP A 104 15.68 -3.12 9.35
C ASP A 104 15.42 -3.73 7.96
N LYS A 105 15.55 -5.06 7.85
CA LYS A 105 15.32 -5.85 6.62
C LYS A 105 14.00 -5.50 5.93
N ILE A 106 12.97 -5.18 6.72
CA ILE A 106 11.62 -4.80 6.29
C ILE A 106 11.63 -3.52 5.46
N LEU A 107 12.38 -2.50 5.90
CA LEU A 107 12.43 -1.19 5.26
C LEU A 107 13.15 -1.21 3.91
N LYS A 108 14.05 -2.17 3.69
CA LYS A 108 14.67 -2.40 2.37
C LYS A 108 13.68 -2.97 1.35
N ASN A 109 12.69 -3.73 1.80
CA ASN A 109 11.70 -4.33 0.92
C ASN A 109 10.47 -3.43 0.70
N LEU A 110 10.17 -2.55 1.65
CA LEU A 110 9.08 -1.59 1.55
C LEU A 110 9.23 -0.64 0.34
N ILE A 111 10.46 -0.31 -0.06
CA ILE A 111 10.69 0.57 -1.23
C ILE A 111 10.11 0.00 -2.54
N PHE A 112 9.93 -1.32 -2.64
CA PHE A 112 9.32 -1.97 -3.81
C PHE A 112 7.78 -1.92 -3.79
N CYS A 113 7.20 -1.41 -2.71
CA CYS A 113 5.76 -1.31 -2.51
C CYS A 113 5.26 0.14 -2.71
N GLU A 114 6.05 1.02 -3.34
CA GLU A 114 5.82 2.47 -3.42
C GLU A 114 4.37 2.87 -3.76
N PRO A 115 3.71 2.31 -4.80
CA PRO A 115 2.32 2.67 -5.09
C PRO A 115 1.37 2.31 -3.94
N ASN A 116 1.53 1.14 -3.32
CA ASN A 116 0.69 0.71 -2.20
C ASN A 116 0.96 1.53 -0.93
N LEU A 117 2.19 2.02 -0.74
CA LEU A 117 2.54 2.90 0.37
C LEU A 117 1.86 4.27 0.25
N ILE A 118 1.80 4.84 -0.96
CA ILE A 118 1.04 6.07 -1.24
C ILE A 118 -0.45 5.83 -0.96
N HIS A 119 -1.01 4.72 -1.45
CA HIS A 119 -2.42 4.37 -1.21
C HIS A 119 -2.74 4.19 0.27
N LEU A 120 -1.84 3.56 1.03
CA LEU A 120 -1.94 3.44 2.48
C LEU A 120 -1.87 4.80 3.17
N GLY A 121 -0.93 5.67 2.76
CA GLY A 121 -0.80 7.03 3.26
C GLY A 121 -2.10 7.81 3.10
N HIS A 122 -2.70 7.77 1.91
CA HIS A 122 -4.03 8.36 1.66
C HIS A 122 -5.10 7.76 2.59
N SER A 123 -5.15 6.44 2.71
CA SER A 123 -6.15 5.75 3.56
C SER A 123 -6.04 6.17 5.03
N LEU A 124 -4.83 6.39 5.53
CA LEU A 124 -4.59 6.82 6.90
C LEU A 124 -4.90 8.31 7.10
N LEU A 125 -4.38 9.17 6.23
CA LEU A 125 -4.39 10.62 6.44
C LEU A 125 -5.69 11.29 5.99
N ASP A 126 -6.34 10.83 4.92
CA ASP A 126 -7.59 11.43 4.41
C ASP A 126 -8.80 11.14 5.30
N SER A 127 -8.64 10.25 6.29
CA SER A 127 -9.61 10.01 7.36
C SER A 127 -9.61 11.11 8.42
N THR A 128 -8.53 11.88 8.51
CA THR A 128 -8.25 12.83 9.60
C THR A 128 -7.91 14.24 9.14
N LEU A 129 -7.27 14.37 7.97
CA LEU A 129 -6.82 15.63 7.43
C LEU A 129 -7.80 16.10 6.36
N ASN A 130 -8.10 17.39 6.38
CA ASN A 130 -8.83 18.04 5.31
C ASN A 130 -7.81 18.55 4.28
N ASP A 131 -7.24 17.64 3.49
CA ASP A 131 -6.29 17.96 2.42
C ASP A 131 -7.01 18.04 1.05
N GLU A 132 -6.66 19.04 0.25
CA GLU A 132 -7.16 19.24 -1.12
C GLU A 132 -6.74 18.10 -2.08
N SER A 133 -5.67 17.36 -1.75
CA SER A 133 -5.18 16.22 -2.54
C SER A 133 -6.17 15.06 -2.62
N LYS A 134 -7.10 14.96 -1.66
CA LYS A 134 -8.10 13.90 -1.59
C LYS A 134 -9.00 13.89 -2.83
N GLU A 135 -9.42 15.05 -3.31
CA GLU A 135 -10.28 15.16 -4.50
C GLU A 135 -9.54 14.67 -5.75
N THR A 136 -8.29 15.08 -5.91
CA THR A 136 -7.40 14.63 -6.99
C THR A 136 -7.21 13.12 -6.94
N TYR A 137 -6.93 12.55 -5.76
CA TYR A 137 -6.73 11.12 -5.59
C TYR A 137 -8.00 10.30 -5.89
N LEU A 138 -9.19 10.77 -5.48
CA LEU A 138 -10.46 10.13 -5.83
C LEU A 138 -10.67 10.05 -7.35
N LYS A 139 -10.35 11.12 -8.08
CA LYS A 139 -10.42 11.15 -9.55
C LYS A 139 -9.44 10.15 -10.18
N ILE A 140 -8.22 10.05 -9.65
CA ILE A 140 -7.22 9.05 -10.08
C ILE A 140 -7.76 7.63 -9.90
N LEU A 141 -8.32 7.32 -8.72
CA LEU A 141 -8.86 5.98 -8.43
C LEU A 141 -10.07 5.62 -9.30
N LYS A 142 -10.85 6.61 -9.73
CA LYS A 142 -11.94 6.44 -10.70
C LYS A 142 -11.44 6.27 -12.15
N GLY A 143 -10.14 6.42 -12.39
CA GLY A 143 -9.54 6.32 -13.72
C GLY A 143 -9.83 7.56 -14.58
N GLU A 144 -10.16 8.69 -13.97
CA GLU A 144 -10.34 9.94 -14.67
C GLU A 144 -8.99 10.44 -15.21
N LYS A 145 -9.00 11.00 -16.43
CA LYS A 145 -7.83 11.67 -16.98
C LYS A 145 -7.74 13.06 -16.38
N ILE A 146 -6.95 13.21 -15.33
CA ILE A 146 -6.65 14.49 -14.71
C ILE A 146 -5.21 14.91 -14.97
N ASP A 147 -4.98 16.21 -15.07
CA ASP A 147 -3.63 16.75 -15.09
C ASP A 147 -3.14 16.84 -13.64
N ILE A 148 -2.08 16.09 -13.34
CA ILE A 148 -1.54 16.01 -11.98
C ILE A 148 -0.57 17.19 -11.80
N ASP A 149 -0.97 18.15 -10.97
CA ASP A 149 -0.13 19.30 -10.67
C ASP A 149 1.08 18.94 -9.79
N GLU A 150 2.04 19.86 -9.75
CA GLU A 150 3.27 19.65 -8.98
C GLU A 150 3.03 19.63 -7.47
N LYS A 151 1.94 20.24 -7.00
CA LYS A 151 1.56 20.25 -5.59
C LYS A 151 1.14 18.85 -5.14
N TYR A 152 0.29 18.18 -5.91
CA TYR A 152 -0.14 16.81 -5.64
C TYR A 152 1.04 15.83 -5.66
N LYS A 153 1.92 15.90 -6.68
CA LYS A 153 3.12 15.06 -6.73
C LYS A 153 4.00 15.27 -5.51
N LYS A 154 4.16 16.53 -5.08
CA LYS A 154 4.92 16.86 -3.87
C LYS A 154 4.26 16.25 -2.63
N SER A 155 2.93 16.32 -2.49
CA SER A 155 2.21 15.65 -1.40
C SER A 155 2.37 14.14 -1.43
N GLU A 156 2.31 13.49 -2.59
CA GLU A 156 2.57 12.04 -2.70
C GLU A 156 3.95 11.67 -2.15
N MET A 157 4.99 12.42 -2.55
CA MET A 157 6.37 12.08 -2.20
C MET A 157 6.81 12.54 -0.81
N GLU A 158 6.29 13.65 -0.30
CA GLU A 158 6.74 14.24 0.97
C GLU A 158 5.79 13.96 2.14
N LEU A 159 4.54 13.59 1.86
CA LEU A 159 3.52 13.31 2.87
C LEU A 159 3.05 11.85 2.82
N PHE A 160 2.36 11.44 1.75
CA PHE A 160 1.67 10.14 1.74
C PHE A 160 2.64 8.95 1.73
N TYR A 161 3.66 8.99 0.87
CA TYR A 161 4.66 7.94 0.78
C TYR A 161 5.46 7.78 2.08
N PRO A 162 6.09 8.83 2.66
CA PRO A 162 6.83 8.70 3.91
C PRO A 162 5.95 8.23 5.07
N PHE A 163 4.71 8.72 5.15
CA PHE A 163 3.79 8.32 6.20
C PHE A 163 3.39 6.84 6.08
N GLY A 164 3.04 6.40 4.87
CA GLY A 164 2.74 4.99 4.58
C GLY A 164 3.91 4.06 4.89
N ILE A 165 5.16 4.49 4.60
CA ILE A 165 6.38 3.75 4.98
C ILE A 165 6.50 3.61 6.48
N LEU A 166 6.46 4.74 7.21
CA LEU A 166 6.65 4.74 8.67
C LEU A 166 5.61 3.85 9.36
N PHE A 167 4.35 3.98 8.95
CA PHE A 167 3.27 3.17 9.51
C PHE A 167 3.46 1.68 9.17
N SER A 168 3.75 1.35 7.90
CA SER A 168 4.00 -0.04 7.50
C SER A 168 5.18 -0.67 8.24
N ALA A 169 6.24 0.09 8.46
CA ALA A 169 7.42 -0.40 9.17
C ALA A 169 7.17 -0.72 10.65
N VAL A 170 6.23 -0.02 11.29
CA VAL A 170 5.81 -0.33 12.67
C VAL A 170 4.85 -1.50 12.70
N MET A 171 3.97 -1.64 11.70
CA MET A 171 2.94 -2.68 11.66
C MET A 171 3.46 -4.03 11.19
N ILE A 172 4.38 -4.03 10.22
CA ILE A 172 4.94 -5.24 9.64
C ILE A 172 6.14 -5.61 10.52
N GLU A 173 5.89 -6.41 11.55
CA GLU A 173 6.95 -7.09 12.30
C GLU A 173 7.30 -8.39 11.56
N SER A 174 8.57 -8.57 11.18
CA SER A 174 9.00 -9.70 10.36
C SER A 174 9.13 -11.00 11.14
N GLU A 175 8.01 -11.53 11.64
CA GLU A 175 7.92 -12.90 12.14
C GLU A 175 6.59 -13.61 11.79
N ILE A 176 5.66 -12.91 11.13
CA ILE A 176 4.39 -13.49 10.68
C ILE A 176 4.63 -14.37 9.44
N LYS A 177 4.10 -15.60 9.45
CA LYS A 177 4.22 -16.49 8.28
C LYS A 177 3.24 -16.07 7.19
N ARG A 178 3.56 -16.39 5.94
CA ARG A 178 2.73 -16.06 4.77
C ARG A 178 1.28 -16.50 4.94
N GLU A 179 1.06 -17.66 5.53
CA GLU A 179 -0.27 -18.26 5.71
C GLU A 179 -1.12 -17.54 6.77
N GLU A 180 -0.47 -16.78 7.66
CA GLU A 180 -1.09 -16.10 8.79
C GLU A 180 -1.43 -14.63 8.46
N ILE A 181 -0.79 -14.04 7.45
CA ILE A 181 -0.91 -12.60 7.13
C ILE A 181 -2.35 -12.13 6.91
N VAL A 182 -3.11 -12.88 6.11
CA VAL A 182 -4.48 -12.47 5.75
C VAL A 182 -5.37 -12.49 6.98
N GLU A 183 -5.34 -13.57 7.77
CA GLU A 183 -6.12 -13.68 8.99
C GLU A 183 -5.68 -12.64 10.03
N TYR A 184 -4.38 -12.41 10.17
CA TYR A 184 -3.82 -11.43 11.10
C TYR A 184 -4.39 -10.04 10.86
N TYR A 185 -4.32 -9.51 9.64
CA TYR A 185 -4.81 -8.16 9.36
C TYR A 185 -6.33 -8.05 9.30
N LEU A 186 -7.05 -9.12 8.96
CA LEU A 186 -8.52 -9.12 8.97
C LEU A 186 -9.10 -9.25 10.39
N SER A 187 -8.38 -9.90 11.30
CA SER A 187 -8.77 -10.03 12.71
C SER A 187 -8.28 -8.88 13.60
N TYR A 188 -7.35 -8.08 13.09
CA TYR A 188 -6.76 -6.96 13.82
C TYR A 188 -7.81 -5.94 14.28
N ASP A 189 -7.73 -5.55 15.55
CA ASP A 189 -8.60 -4.55 16.13
C ASP A 189 -8.30 -3.16 15.54
N SER A 190 -9.31 -2.50 14.95
CA SER A 190 -9.12 -1.18 14.35
C SER A 190 -8.69 -0.13 15.38
N SER A 191 -9.01 -0.31 16.67
CA SER A 191 -8.54 0.58 17.75
C SER A 191 -7.04 0.44 18.02
N GLU A 192 -6.48 -0.75 17.86
CA GLU A 192 -5.03 -0.99 17.97
C GLU A 192 -4.30 -0.34 16.79
N MET A 193 -4.79 -0.53 15.55
CA MET A 193 -4.24 0.16 14.38
C MET A 193 -4.31 1.68 14.54
N ARG A 194 -5.42 2.18 15.08
CA ARG A 194 -5.60 3.61 15.35
C ARG A 194 -4.56 4.15 16.33
N THR A 195 -4.29 3.39 17.40
CA THR A 195 -3.27 3.76 18.39
C THR A 195 -1.87 3.82 17.77
N VAL A 196 -1.52 2.87 16.90
CA VAL A 196 -0.25 2.91 16.16
C VAL A 196 -0.21 4.11 15.23
N TYR A 197 -1.29 4.34 14.48
CA TYR A 197 -1.41 5.47 13.56
C TYR A 197 -1.20 6.81 14.26
N GLU A 198 -1.83 7.03 15.42
CA GLU A 198 -1.70 8.28 16.18
C GLU A 198 -0.28 8.49 16.70
N LYS A 199 0.40 7.42 17.11
CA LYS A 199 1.82 7.48 17.50
C LYS A 199 2.71 7.84 16.30
N VAL A 200 2.50 7.21 15.15
CA VAL A 200 3.27 7.48 13.93
C VAL A 200 3.00 8.90 13.41
N LEU A 201 1.76 9.37 13.47
CA LEU A 201 1.38 10.74 13.13
C LEU A 201 2.11 11.76 13.99
N LYS A 202 2.07 11.58 15.31
CA LYS A 202 2.79 12.44 16.23
C LYS A 202 4.29 12.46 15.95
N LEU A 203 4.90 11.29 15.72
CA LEU A 203 6.32 11.20 15.36
C LEU A 203 6.59 11.94 14.04
N TYR A 204 5.80 11.70 13.00
CA TYR A 204 5.96 12.37 11.72
C TYR A 204 5.85 13.90 11.84
N GLU A 205 4.90 14.41 12.64
CA GLU A 205 4.73 15.83 12.91
C GLU A 205 5.90 16.44 13.69
N GLU A 206 6.41 15.73 14.69
CA GLU A 206 7.58 16.13 15.48
C GLU A 206 8.88 16.09 14.66
N PHE A 207 9.00 15.12 13.76
CA PHE A 207 10.19 14.89 12.95
C PHE A 207 10.27 15.70 11.67
N LYS A 208 9.18 16.39 11.23
CA LYS A 208 9.06 17.17 9.98
C LYS A 208 10.46 17.53 9.49
N PHE A 209 10.96 16.72 8.55
CA PHE A 209 12.36 16.72 8.15
C PHE A 209 12.80 18.17 8.02
N PRO A 210 13.81 18.62 8.80
CA PRO A 210 14.12 20.02 8.93
C PRO A 210 14.23 20.59 7.52
N GLU A 211 13.44 21.65 7.28
CA GLU A 211 13.34 22.34 6.00
C GLU A 211 14.69 22.29 5.31
N THR A 212 14.75 21.69 4.12
CA THR A 212 15.90 21.77 3.23
C THR A 212 16.15 23.25 2.94
N ARG A 213 16.95 23.87 3.80
CA ARG A 213 17.55 25.19 3.59
C ARG A 213 18.56 25.13 2.46
#